data_AF-A0A848W5N4-F1
#
_entry.id   AF-A0A848W5N4-F1
#
_cell.length_a   1.000
_cell.length_b   1.000
_cell.length_c   1.000
_cell.angle_alpha   90.00
_cell.angle_beta   90.00
_cell.angle_gamma   90.00
#
_symmetry.space_group_name_H-M   'P 1'
#
loop_
_entity.id
_entity.type
_entity.pdbx_description
1 polymer ?
#
loop_
_entity_poly.entity_id
_entity_poly.type
_entity_poly.pdbx_seq_one_letter_code
_entity_poly.pdbx_strand_id
1 'polypeptide(L)' 'AVKNWFEGKNGPNGENLVELVRHSDEVLEALLWMADREDILAGKLLVDARDNLVEMLEIIDQLQSDNSAADPPKG' A
#
# COMPACT_ATOMS: atom_id res chain seq x y z
N ALA A 1 10.14 22.40 -11.54
CA ALA A 1 8.92 22.57 -10.73
C ALA A 1 8.95 21.69 -9.48
N VAL A 2 9.08 20.37 -9.64
CA VAL A 2 9.15 19.37 -8.54
C VAL A 2 10.11 19.76 -7.40
N LYS A 3 11.32 20.24 -7.72
CA LYS A 3 12.28 20.72 -6.72
C LYS A 3 11.70 21.80 -5.78
N ASN A 4 10.86 22.69 -6.29
CA ASN A 4 10.24 23.74 -5.49
C ASN A 4 9.13 23.19 -4.57
N TRP A 5 8.53 22.04 -4.90
CA TRP A 5 7.57 21.34 -4.05
C TRP A 5 8.28 20.72 -2.85
N PHE A 6 9.40 20.03 -3.11
CA PHE A 6 10.24 19.46 -2.05
C PHE A 6 10.87 20.54 -1.16
N GLU A 7 11.19 21.72 -1.72
CA GLU A 7 11.65 22.87 -0.95
C GLU A 7 10.51 23.64 -0.24
N GLY A 8 9.24 23.21 -0.37
CA GLY A 8 8.09 23.84 0.27
C GLY A 8 7.77 25.25 -0.24
N LYS A 9 8.34 25.68 -1.37
CA LYS A 9 8.18 27.02 -1.92
C LYS A 9 6.82 27.22 -2.60
N ASN A 10 6.31 26.18 -3.24
CA ASN A 10 4.97 26.11 -3.86
C ASN A 10 4.50 24.65 -3.85
N GLY A 11 3.19 24.39 -3.83
CA GLY A 11 2.64 23.04 -3.99
C GLY A 11 2.56 22.57 -5.46
N PRO A 12 2.28 21.28 -5.69
CA PRO A 12 1.87 20.79 -7.01
C PRO A 12 0.55 21.45 -7.42
N ASN A 13 0.34 21.63 -8.73
CA ASN A 13 -0.98 21.98 -9.24
C ASN A 13 -1.92 20.76 -9.17
N GLY A 14 -3.21 20.94 -9.47
CA GLY A 14 -4.21 19.87 -9.38
C GLY A 14 -3.85 18.63 -10.19
N GLU A 15 -3.40 18.79 -11.44
CA GLU A 15 -3.02 17.66 -12.31
C GLU A 15 -1.84 16.86 -11.74
N ASN A 16 -0.81 17.55 -11.27
CA ASN A 16 0.35 16.91 -10.66
C ASN A 16 0.02 16.26 -9.32
N LEU A 17 -0.91 16.83 -8.54
CA LEU A 17 -1.38 16.21 -7.30
C LEU A 17 -2.14 14.90 -7.58
N VAL A 18 -3.00 14.89 -8.60
CA VAL A 18 -3.70 13.67 -9.03
C VAL A 18 -2.72 12.59 -9.46
N GLU A 19 -1.67 12.96 -10.19
CA GLU A 19 -0.63 12.01 -10.59
C GLU A 19 0.11 11.41 -9.39
N LEU A 20 0.47 12.23 -8.40
CA LEU A 20 1.12 11.75 -7.18
C LEU A 20 0.20 10.80 -6.39
N VAL A 21 -1.06 11.17 -6.20
CA VAL A 21 -2.06 10.36 -5.48
C VAL A 21 -2.35 9.03 -6.19
N ARG A 22 -2.23 8.97 -7.51
CA ARG A 22 -2.39 7.72 -8.28
C ARG A 22 -1.27 6.70 -8.02
N HIS A 23 -0.09 7.18 -7.63
CA HIS A 23 1.12 6.36 -7.57
C HIS A 23 1.73 6.22 -6.18
N SER A 24 1.19 6.89 -5.16
CA SER A 24 1.65 6.77 -3.78
C SER A 24 0.48 6.82 -2.83
N ASP A 25 0.29 5.71 -2.12
CA ASP A 25 -0.69 5.60 -1.05
C ASP A 25 -0.37 6.58 0.08
N GLU A 26 0.90 6.80 0.40
CA GLU A 26 1.32 7.74 1.44
C GLU A 26 0.88 9.18 1.10
N VAL A 27 0.93 9.56 -0.18
CA VAL A 27 0.43 10.88 -0.61
C VAL A 27 -1.09 10.95 -0.52
N LEU A 28 -1.80 9.89 -0.91
CA LEU A 28 -3.26 9.81 -0.76
C LEU A 28 -3.68 9.91 0.71
N GLU A 29 -3.01 9.17 1.59
CA GLU A 29 -3.29 9.13 3.03
C GLU A 29 -3.02 10.47 3.69
N ALA A 30 -1.89 11.11 3.39
CA ALA A 30 -1.58 12.45 3.87
C ALA A 30 -2.61 13.48 3.37
N LEU A 31 -3.07 13.36 2.12
CA LEU A 31 -4.09 14.26 1.56
C LEU A 31 -5.44 14.09 2.27
N LEU A 32 -5.89 12.84 2.53
CA LEU A 32 -7.14 12.57 3.24
C LEU A 32 -7.08 13.05 4.70
N TRP A 33 -5.95 12.86 5.37
CA TRP A 33 -5.72 13.40 6.71
C TRP A 33 -5.81 14.93 6.73
N MET A 34 -5.10 15.61 5.81
CA MET A 34 -5.14 17.08 5.74
C MET A 34 -6.51 17.63 5.33
N ALA A 35 -7.34 16.81 4.69
CA ALA A 35 -8.70 17.16 4.29
C ALA A 35 -9.76 16.85 5.36
N ASP A 36 -9.39 16.39 6.56
CA ASP A 36 -10.32 16.02 7.65
C ASP A 36 -11.29 14.89 7.20
N ARG A 37 -10.74 13.92 6.46
CA ARG A 37 -11.46 12.74 5.90
C ARG A 37 -10.94 11.43 6.48
N GLU A 38 -10.74 11.40 7.80
CA GLU A 38 -10.23 10.25 8.54
C GLU A 38 -11.14 9.03 8.43
N ASP A 39 -12.44 9.23 8.21
CA ASP A 39 -13.41 8.15 7.98
C ASP A 39 -13.08 7.34 6.73
N ILE A 40 -12.74 8.03 5.63
CA ILE A 40 -12.30 7.39 4.39
C ILE A 40 -10.93 6.75 4.58
N LEU A 41 -10.00 7.45 5.20
CA LEU A 41 -8.65 6.94 5.46
C LEU A 41 -8.68 5.64 6.26
N ALA A 42 -9.48 5.58 7.33
CA ALA A 42 -9.64 4.39 8.14
C ALA A 42 -10.19 3.20 7.33
N GLY A 43 -11.13 3.45 6.42
CA GLY A 43 -11.65 2.45 5.50
C GLY A 43 -10.57 1.87 4.58
N LYS A 44 -9.74 2.73 3.97
CA LYS A 44 -8.59 2.32 3.14
C LYS A 44 -7.62 1.45 3.94
N LEU A 45 -7.16 1.94 5.08
CA LEU A 45 -6.17 1.24 5.91
C LEU A 45 -6.66 -0.14 6.38
N LEU A 46 -7.97 -0.30 6.62
CA LEU A 46 -8.55 -1.59 6.96
C LEU A 46 -8.51 -2.58 5.79
N VAL A 47 -8.81 -2.12 4.58
CA VAL A 47 -8.73 -2.95 3.37
C VAL A 47 -7.29 -3.37 3.12
N ASP A 48 -6.34 -2.42 3.18
CA ASP A 48 -4.91 -2.71 2.98
C ASP A 48 -4.39 -3.70 4.03
N ALA A 49 -4.75 -3.52 5.31
CA ALA A 49 -4.37 -4.44 6.37
C ALA A 49 -4.91 -5.85 6.13
N ARG A 50 -6.15 -5.97 5.64
CA ARG A 50 -6.74 -7.26 5.28
C ARG A 50 -5.98 -7.91 4.12
N ASP A 51 -5.68 -7.16 3.08
CA ASP A 51 -5.03 -7.71 1.88
C ASP A 51 -3.59 -8.16 2.19
N ASN A 52 -2.87 -7.39 3.01
CA ASN A 52 -1.55 -7.80 3.54
C ASN A 52 -1.63 -9.11 4.34
N LEU A 53 -2.66 -9.28 5.18
CA LEU A 53 -2.85 -10.53 5.93
C LEU A 53 -3.15 -11.72 5.00
N VAL A 54 -3.92 -11.51 3.93
CA VAL A 54 -4.19 -12.55 2.93
C VAL A 54 -2.90 -12.95 2.22
N GLU A 55 -2.10 -11.98 1.74
CA GLU A 55 -0.82 -12.25 1.09
C GLU A 55 0.13 -13.03 2.01
N MET A 56 0.20 -12.66 3.29
CA MET A 56 1.02 -13.41 4.27
C MET A 56 0.56 -14.86 4.45
N LEU A 57 -0.76 -15.12 4.48
CA LEU A 57 -1.29 -16.48 4.56
C LEU A 57 -0.93 -17.28 3.30
N GLU A 58 -1.06 -16.68 2.12
CA GLU A 58 -0.68 -17.32 0.85
C GLU A 58 0.80 -17.71 0.81
N ILE A 59 1.68 -16.85 1.35
CA ILE A 59 3.11 -17.16 1.49
C ILE A 59 3.33 -18.34 2.44
N ILE A 60 2.64 -18.38 3.58
CA ILE A 60 2.75 -19.50 4.54
C ILE A 60 2.31 -20.82 3.89
N ASP A 61 1.18 -20.81 3.18
CA ASP A 61 0.65 -22.00 2.50
C ASP A 61 1.63 -22.52 1.44
N GLN A 62 2.24 -21.63 0.65
CA GLN A 62 3.27 -21.99 -0.34
C GLN A 62 4.49 -22.65 0.31
N LEU A 63 4.98 -22.10 1.43
CA LEU A 63 6.11 -22.67 2.15
C LEU A 63 5.79 -24.06 2.72
N GLN A 64 4.55 -24.31 3.16
CA GLN A 64 4.12 -25.62 3.64
C GLN A 64 4.00 -26.65 2.51
N SER A 65 3.52 -26.24 1.33
CA SER A 65 3.44 -27.12 0.16
C SER A 65 4.83 -27.52 -0.34
N ASP A 66 5.76 -26.57 -0.38
CA ASP A 66 7.14 -26.81 -0.82
C ASP A 66 7.88 -27.76 0.14
N ASN A 67 7.65 -27.61 1.45
CA ASN A 67 8.21 -28.51 2.45
C ASN A 67 7.62 -29.92 2.40
N SER A 68 6.35 -30.07 1.99
CA SER A 68 5.68 -31.37 1.87
C SER A 68 6.11 -32.15 0.62
N ALA A 69 6.56 -31.46 -0.44
CA ALA A 69 7.11 -32.08 -1.65
C ALA A 69 8.52 -32.67 -1.46
N ALA A 70 9.18 -32.40 -0.33
CA ALA A 70 10.52 -32.89 0.00
C ALA A 70 10.52 -34.26 0.74
N ASP A 71 9.36 -34.84 1.07
CA ASP A 71 9.29 -36.19 1.65
C ASP A 71 9.44 -37.25 0.52
N PRO A 72 10.50 -38.09 0.53
CA PRO A 72 10.72 -39.04 -0.55
C PRO A 72 9.67 -40.17 -0.53
N PRO A 73 9.40 -40.83 -1.67
CA PRO A 73 8.42 -41.90 -1.74
C PRO A 73 8.80 -43.03 -0.78
N LYS A 74 7.91 -43.32 0.17
CA LYS A 74 8.04 -44.47 1.05
C LYS A 74 7.69 -45.75 0.27
N GLY A 75 8.73 -46.41 -0.25
CA GLY A 75 8.72 -47.83 -0.65
C GLY A 75 8.24 -48.11 -2.06
#